data_AF-A0A3N6IHL9-F1
#
_entry.id   AF-A0A3N6IHL9-F1
#
_cell.length_a   1.000
_cell.length_b   1.000
_cell.length_c   1.000
_cell.angle_alpha   90.00
_cell.angle_beta   90.00
_cell.angle_gamma   90.00
#
_symmetry.space_group_name_H-M   'P 1'
#
loop_
_entity.id
_entity.type
_entity.pdbx_description
1 polymer ?
#
loop_
_entity_poly.entity_id
_entity_poly.type
_entity_poly.pdbx_seq_one_letter_code
_entity_poly.pdbx_strand_id
1 'polypeptide(L)'
;MQERDPASEEPDEPPASDTEAEAAEPEDGQESPAKDDVSPHRGARAVAPPSSPFRIDPLAGYRAALERMSADPLAGYRAALERMSADPLAGYRATLANLQIDPLAGVLHNLAEQARHAYPLALLQQITRLRAAWIPENLRHLPPTHWDWLFRVTVKDGVCLTWAPRTSIVQELLKHRTSKERHQCLLDHRAQVVEDVMVGLDEVIHPDLNAYTRFAKQAASCIRAGQEAAAQALLGNILDSALRVHGGSWFKDQFGSSGDTSHKLIQGSLKHRPGSTFAGGVSKLAPYLLVLSLKNVFDGPHQHQSTFNRNLTAHHTRQDIYRPEFALTSLLVVHGLLRLFDGYLSTEPDPTEEDGPATGSGWTAVLNEVLTVFGALNRTVAQEAFVASLDDAEPEEYREKRALVVNALASFQNKLPPSCISCSGVAVSGTAEARSGKPGTFWWCETCASRVGDRKAL
;
A
#
# COMPACT_ATOMS: atom_id res chain seq x y z
N MET A 1 -57.40 -39.88 32.00
CA MET A 1 -57.73 -38.68 31.21
C MET A 1 -57.04 -38.88 29.87
N GLN A 2 -57.84 -39.22 28.87
CA GLN A 2 -57.43 -39.76 27.56
C GLN A 2 -56.98 -38.65 26.60
N GLU A 3 -55.98 -38.99 25.78
CA GLU A 3 -55.79 -38.72 24.34
C GLU A 3 -55.92 -37.27 23.82
N ARG A 4 -54.85 -36.77 23.17
CA ARG A 4 -54.66 -36.88 21.70
C ARG A 4 -53.39 -36.15 21.24
N ASP A 5 -52.51 -36.91 20.60
CA ASP A 5 -51.57 -36.43 19.58
C ASP A 5 -52.32 -35.97 18.32
N PRO A 6 -51.82 -34.95 17.61
CA PRO A 6 -52.04 -34.80 16.19
C PRO A 6 -50.73 -34.98 15.40
N ALA A 7 -50.66 -36.14 14.76
CA ALA A 7 -50.21 -36.43 13.40
C ALA A 7 -49.33 -35.41 12.65
N SER A 8 -48.22 -35.97 12.18
CA SER A 8 -47.50 -35.73 10.94
C SER A 8 -48.36 -35.39 9.71
N GLU A 9 -48.01 -34.31 9.01
CA GLU A 9 -48.39 -34.03 7.61
C GLU A 9 -47.12 -33.59 6.83
N GLU A 10 -46.48 -34.57 6.17
CA GLU A 10 -45.94 -34.45 4.80
C GLU A 10 -46.93 -35.22 3.90
N PRO A 11 -47.01 -35.05 2.57
CA PRO A 11 -46.08 -34.39 1.63
C PRO A 11 -46.79 -33.47 0.59
N ASP A 12 -46.03 -32.82 -0.31
CA ASP A 12 -46.44 -32.67 -1.72
C ASP A 12 -45.25 -32.18 -2.59
N GLU A 13 -44.69 -33.11 -3.36
CA GLU A 13 -43.82 -32.85 -4.50
C GLU A 13 -44.65 -32.31 -5.69
N PRO A 14 -44.22 -31.25 -6.38
CA PRO A 14 -44.77 -30.91 -7.68
C PRO A 14 -44.13 -31.75 -8.81
N PRO A 15 -44.87 -32.02 -9.90
CA PRO A 15 -44.58 -33.08 -10.86
C PRO A 15 -43.50 -32.71 -11.88
N ALA A 16 -42.83 -33.76 -12.37
CA ALA A 16 -42.04 -33.77 -13.58
C ALA A 16 -42.89 -33.33 -14.80
N SER A 17 -42.36 -32.40 -15.58
CA SER A 17 -42.86 -32.09 -16.92
C SER A 17 -41.84 -32.53 -17.95
N ASP A 18 -42.07 -33.71 -18.51
CA ASP A 18 -41.56 -34.11 -19.81
C ASP A 18 -42.30 -33.31 -20.89
N THR A 19 -41.55 -32.75 -21.84
CA THR A 19 -42.11 -32.42 -23.16
C THR A 19 -41.00 -32.55 -24.19
N GLU A 20 -41.04 -33.68 -24.88
CA GLU A 20 -40.41 -33.93 -26.17
C GLU A 20 -41.05 -33.04 -27.24
N ALA A 21 -40.20 -32.50 -28.13
CA ALA A 21 -40.55 -32.11 -29.51
C ALA A 21 -39.22 -32.06 -30.30
N GLU A 22 -38.94 -33.10 -31.09
CA GLU A 22 -38.99 -33.10 -32.57
C GLU A 22 -38.21 -31.94 -33.22
N ALA A 23 -36.99 -32.19 -33.72
CA ALA A 23 -36.69 -32.75 -35.04
C ALA A 23 -36.99 -31.78 -36.21
N ALA A 24 -35.92 -31.19 -36.77
CA ALA A 24 -35.87 -30.73 -38.16
C ALA A 24 -34.40 -30.56 -38.58
N GLU A 25 -33.81 -31.64 -39.11
CA GLU A 25 -32.73 -31.54 -40.09
C GLU A 25 -33.31 -31.09 -41.45
N PRO A 26 -32.46 -30.56 -42.33
CA PRO A 26 -32.54 -30.98 -43.72
C PRO A 26 -31.22 -31.60 -44.20
N GLU A 27 -31.32 -32.86 -44.62
CA GLU A 27 -30.66 -33.43 -45.80
C GLU A 27 -30.79 -32.44 -46.98
N ASP A 28 -29.96 -32.37 -48.01
CA ASP A 28 -29.17 -33.38 -48.69
C ASP A 28 -28.25 -32.65 -49.68
N GLY A 29 -27.14 -33.26 -50.05
CA GLY A 29 -26.17 -32.66 -50.99
C GLY A 29 -24.96 -33.52 -51.27
N GLN A 30 -25.19 -34.80 -51.55
CA GLN A 30 -24.22 -35.68 -52.19
C GLN A 30 -23.85 -35.17 -53.59
N GLU A 31 -22.55 -35.10 -53.89
CA GLU A 31 -21.98 -35.61 -55.14
C GLU A 31 -20.47 -35.82 -55.00
N SER A 32 -20.05 -37.09 -55.02
CA SER A 32 -18.74 -37.58 -55.46
C SER A 32 -18.98 -38.39 -56.75
N PRO A 33 -17.99 -38.97 -57.47
CA PRO A 33 -16.52 -38.84 -57.43
C PRO A 33 -15.91 -38.65 -58.84
N ALA A 34 -14.59 -38.43 -58.93
CA ALA A 34 -13.82 -38.91 -60.08
C ALA A 34 -12.39 -39.27 -59.65
N LYS A 35 -12.13 -40.58 -59.66
CA LYS A 35 -10.79 -41.17 -59.76
C LYS A 35 -10.34 -41.04 -61.21
N ASP A 36 -9.05 -40.82 -61.44
CA ASP A 36 -8.38 -41.43 -62.58
C ASP A 36 -6.92 -41.76 -62.22
N ASP A 37 -6.65 -43.06 -62.26
CA ASP A 37 -5.35 -43.71 -62.28
C ASP A 37 -4.69 -43.50 -63.65
N VAL A 38 -3.44 -43.02 -63.68
CA VAL A 38 -2.47 -43.39 -64.72
C VAL A 38 -1.04 -43.44 -64.14
N SER A 39 -0.55 -44.64 -63.88
CA SER A 39 0.88 -45.02 -64.06
C SER A 39 1.10 -45.38 -65.55
N PRO A 40 2.32 -45.55 -66.14
CA PRO A 40 3.56 -46.06 -65.52
C PRO A 40 4.91 -45.55 -66.14
N HIS A 41 6.01 -46.12 -65.62
CA HIS A 41 7.31 -46.44 -66.26
C HIS A 41 8.61 -45.71 -65.86
N ARG A 42 9.45 -46.51 -65.18
CA ARG A 42 10.92 -46.59 -65.22
C ARG A 42 11.60 -46.05 -66.49
N GLY A 43 12.77 -45.43 -66.31
CA GLY A 43 13.95 -45.75 -67.13
C GLY A 43 14.94 -44.62 -67.44
N ALA A 44 16.20 -44.85 -67.04
CA ALA A 44 17.45 -44.47 -67.71
C ALA A 44 18.01 -43.02 -67.66
N ARG A 45 19.13 -42.91 -66.93
CA ARG A 45 20.38 -42.17 -67.20
C ARG A 45 20.47 -41.38 -68.51
N ALA A 46 20.90 -40.11 -68.39
CA ALA A 46 21.83 -39.46 -69.33
C ALA A 46 22.74 -38.46 -68.60
N VAL A 47 23.96 -38.30 -69.13
CA VAL A 47 25.15 -37.66 -68.56
C VAL A 47 25.49 -36.38 -69.36
N ALA A 48 25.96 -35.33 -68.64
CA ALA A 48 26.75 -34.15 -69.07
C ALA A 48 26.06 -33.05 -69.93
N PRO A 49 26.54 -31.77 -69.96
CA PRO A 49 27.86 -31.24 -69.55
C PRO A 49 27.80 -29.97 -68.62
N PRO A 50 28.97 -29.42 -68.20
CA PRO A 50 29.06 -28.36 -67.20
C PRO A 50 29.12 -26.94 -67.81
N SER A 51 28.80 -25.93 -66.99
CA SER A 51 29.36 -24.55 -66.95
C SER A 51 28.31 -23.42 -66.95
N SER A 52 28.13 -22.77 -65.80
CA SER A 52 28.11 -21.31 -65.68
C SER A 52 28.44 -20.94 -64.22
N PRO A 53 29.46 -20.11 -63.96
CA PRO A 53 29.77 -19.69 -62.61
C PRO A 53 28.72 -18.68 -62.14
N PHE A 54 28.15 -18.91 -60.95
CA PHE A 54 27.38 -17.91 -60.21
C PHE A 54 28.24 -16.64 -60.03
N ARG A 55 27.99 -15.62 -60.86
CA ARG A 55 28.51 -14.26 -60.63
C ARG A 55 27.57 -13.56 -59.67
N ILE A 56 27.92 -13.59 -58.39
CA ILE A 56 27.40 -12.64 -57.41
C ILE A 56 28.02 -11.29 -57.77
N ASP A 57 27.22 -10.29 -58.13
CA ASP A 57 27.69 -8.89 -58.24
C ASP A 57 27.86 -8.36 -56.81
N PRO A 58 29.10 -8.26 -56.28
CA PRO A 58 29.33 -7.82 -54.90
C PRO A 58 28.94 -6.34 -54.69
N LEU A 59 28.69 -5.60 -55.78
CA LEU A 59 28.31 -4.19 -55.74
C LEU A 59 26.80 -3.96 -55.87
N ALA A 60 26.00 -4.99 -56.10
CA ALA A 60 24.53 -4.87 -56.18
C ALA A 60 23.95 -4.35 -54.85
N GLY A 61 24.46 -4.84 -53.72
CA GLY A 61 24.09 -4.33 -52.39
C GLY A 61 24.52 -2.89 -52.15
N TYR A 62 25.70 -2.51 -52.67
CA TYR A 62 26.21 -1.14 -52.57
C TYR A 62 25.42 -0.14 -53.42
N ARG A 63 25.00 -0.55 -54.63
CA ARG A 63 24.15 0.26 -55.52
C ARG A 63 22.76 0.49 -54.91
N ALA A 64 22.15 -0.57 -54.36
CA ALA A 64 20.87 -0.45 -53.66
C ALA A 64 20.95 0.41 -52.39
N ALA A 65 22.09 0.41 -51.68
CA ALA A 65 22.32 1.27 -50.53
C ALA A 65 22.54 2.74 -50.93
N LEU A 66 23.25 2.99 -52.04
CA LEU A 66 23.43 4.33 -52.61
C LEU A 66 22.12 4.92 -53.12
N GLU A 67 21.28 4.13 -53.80
CA GLU A 67 19.95 4.56 -54.24
C GLU A 67 19.02 4.92 -53.06
N ARG A 68 19.11 4.18 -51.94
CA ARG A 68 18.38 4.53 -50.70
C ARG A 68 18.89 5.80 -50.05
N MET A 69 20.20 6.07 -50.10
CA MET A 69 20.79 7.30 -49.56
C MET A 69 20.53 8.52 -50.46
N SER A 70 20.43 8.33 -51.77
CA SER A 70 20.12 9.42 -52.72
C SER A 70 18.65 9.82 -52.78
N ALA A 71 17.74 8.99 -52.25
CA ALA A 71 16.30 9.17 -52.44
C ALA A 71 15.70 10.31 -51.60
N ASP A 72 16.16 10.56 -50.38
CA ASP A 72 15.81 11.75 -49.58
C ASP A 72 16.64 11.75 -48.29
N PRO A 73 17.79 12.43 -48.23
CA PRO A 73 18.64 12.46 -47.03
C PRO A 73 17.92 13.08 -45.82
N LEU A 74 16.79 13.75 -46.03
CA LEU A 74 15.99 14.38 -44.99
C LEU A 74 14.72 13.59 -44.63
N ALA A 75 14.40 12.48 -45.30
CA ALA A 75 13.23 11.67 -44.96
C ALA A 75 13.33 11.09 -43.54
N GLY A 76 14.52 10.63 -43.15
CA GLY A 76 14.78 10.18 -41.77
C GLY A 76 14.62 11.31 -40.75
N TYR A 77 15.05 12.52 -41.10
CA TYR A 77 14.90 13.71 -40.27
C TYR A 77 13.44 14.18 -40.16
N ARG A 78 12.67 14.16 -41.26
CA ARG A 78 11.24 14.47 -41.29
C ARG A 78 10.44 13.48 -40.45
N ALA A 79 10.69 12.17 -40.59
CA ALA A 79 10.04 11.14 -39.78
C ALA A 79 10.44 11.20 -38.29
N ALA A 80 11.63 11.73 -37.97
CA ALA A 80 12.04 11.99 -36.59
C ALA A 80 11.38 13.25 -36.03
N LEU A 81 11.26 14.31 -36.83
CA LEU A 81 10.54 15.54 -36.51
C LEU A 81 9.04 15.31 -36.33
N GLU A 82 8.41 14.50 -37.17
CA GLU A 82 7.00 14.09 -37.02
C GLU A 82 6.77 13.25 -35.76
N ARG A 83 7.73 12.40 -35.38
CA ARG A 83 7.67 11.66 -34.11
C ARG A 83 7.84 12.58 -32.90
N MET A 84 8.71 13.58 -32.98
CA MET A 84 8.89 14.58 -31.93
C MET A 84 7.73 15.58 -31.84
N SER A 85 7.08 15.92 -32.96
CA SER A 85 5.92 16.82 -32.98
C SER A 85 4.63 16.13 -32.54
N ALA A 86 4.50 14.82 -32.76
CA ALA A 86 3.32 14.05 -32.37
C ALA A 86 3.26 13.74 -30.86
N ASP A 87 4.40 13.56 -30.19
CA ASP A 87 4.45 13.35 -28.75
C ASP A 87 5.85 13.69 -28.18
N PRO A 88 6.11 14.97 -27.82
CA PRO A 88 7.41 15.40 -27.30
C PRO A 88 7.81 14.71 -25.98
N LEU A 89 6.87 14.02 -25.32
CA LEU A 89 7.09 13.29 -24.08
C LEU A 89 7.31 11.79 -24.29
N ALA A 90 7.17 11.25 -25.51
CA ALA A 90 7.34 9.82 -25.78
C ALA A 90 8.77 9.34 -25.45
N GLY A 91 9.79 10.15 -25.77
CA GLY A 91 11.19 9.86 -25.42
C GLY A 91 11.44 9.86 -23.91
N TYR A 92 10.82 10.79 -23.18
CA TYR A 92 10.87 10.84 -21.72
C TYR A 92 10.14 9.65 -21.07
N ARG A 93 8.96 9.27 -21.57
CA ARG A 93 8.24 8.07 -21.10
C ARG A 93 9.03 6.79 -21.34
N ALA A 94 9.67 6.65 -22.51
CA ALA A 94 10.52 5.50 -22.82
C ALA A 94 11.77 5.46 -21.91
N THR A 95 12.34 6.61 -21.59
CA THR A 95 13.49 6.72 -20.68
C THR A 95 13.10 6.41 -19.23
N LEU A 96 11.94 6.89 -18.76
CA LEU A 96 11.39 6.55 -17.44
C LEU A 96 11.01 5.07 -17.34
N ALA A 97 10.45 4.47 -18.40
CA ALA A 97 10.18 3.04 -18.47
C ALA A 97 11.47 2.20 -18.43
N ASN A 98 12.55 2.68 -19.07
CA ASN A 98 13.85 2.02 -19.07
C ASN A 98 14.64 2.19 -17.75
N LEU A 99 14.40 3.27 -17.00
CA LEU A 99 15.10 3.54 -15.74
C LEU A 99 14.54 2.73 -14.55
N GLN A 100 13.42 2.02 -14.68
CA GLN A 100 12.74 1.32 -13.57
C GLN A 100 12.47 2.21 -12.33
N ILE A 101 12.47 3.54 -12.49
CA ILE A 101 12.14 4.47 -11.41
C ILE A 101 10.62 4.59 -11.38
N ASP A 102 10.00 3.77 -10.53
CA ASP A 102 8.59 3.86 -10.20
C ASP A 102 8.30 5.23 -9.55
N PRO A 103 7.53 6.14 -10.20
CA PRO A 103 7.20 7.45 -9.65
C PRO A 103 6.47 7.35 -8.31
N LEU A 104 5.71 6.28 -8.10
CA LEU A 104 5.08 5.95 -6.83
C LEU A 104 6.12 5.60 -5.79
N ALA A 105 7.19 4.88 -6.15
CA ALA A 105 8.31 4.63 -5.25
C ALA A 105 8.98 5.93 -4.79
N GLY A 106 9.03 6.99 -5.59
CA GLY A 106 9.50 8.32 -5.17
C GLY A 106 8.61 8.98 -4.11
N VAL A 107 7.28 8.99 -4.32
CA VAL A 107 6.31 9.52 -3.33
C VAL A 107 6.33 8.71 -2.03
N LEU A 108 6.45 7.39 -2.13
CA LEU A 108 6.55 6.48 -0.98
C LEU A 108 7.89 6.61 -0.26
N HIS A 109 8.96 6.86 -1.01
CA HIS A 109 10.28 7.15 -0.46
C HIS A 109 10.25 8.45 0.36
N ASN A 110 9.51 9.45 -0.11
CA ASN A 110 9.29 10.71 0.59
C ASN A 110 8.42 10.55 1.85
N LEU A 111 7.30 9.84 1.79
CA LEU A 111 6.44 9.57 2.97
C LEU A 111 7.19 8.86 4.11
N ALA A 112 8.13 7.97 3.77
CA ALA A 112 8.87 7.24 4.77
C ALA A 112 10.17 7.92 5.21
N GLU A 113 10.86 8.67 4.33
CA GLU A 113 11.89 9.63 4.77
C GLU A 113 11.29 10.64 5.74
N GLN A 114 10.06 11.08 5.49
CA GLN A 114 9.31 11.92 6.41
C GLN A 114 8.99 11.19 7.71
N ALA A 115 8.55 9.93 7.68
CA ALA A 115 8.37 9.11 8.90
C ALA A 115 9.69 8.93 9.70
N ARG A 116 10.84 8.84 9.02
CA ARG A 116 12.18 8.72 9.63
C ARG A 116 12.64 10.02 10.29
N HIS A 117 12.39 11.17 9.68
CA HIS A 117 12.67 12.49 10.28
C HIS A 117 11.64 12.84 11.37
N ALA A 118 10.43 12.30 11.22
CA ALA A 118 9.31 12.50 12.11
C ALA A 118 9.52 11.83 13.47
N TYR A 119 10.01 10.60 13.45
CA TYR A 119 10.38 9.87 14.63
C TYR A 119 11.88 9.62 14.58
N PRO A 120 12.71 10.60 15.03
CA PRO A 120 14.14 10.38 15.11
C PRO A 120 14.38 9.08 15.88
N LEU A 121 15.37 8.30 15.46
CA LEU A 121 15.63 6.96 15.99
C LEU A 121 15.59 6.90 17.53
N ALA A 122 16.05 7.97 18.20
CA ALA A 122 15.99 8.17 19.64
C ALA A 122 14.55 8.28 20.20
N LEU A 123 13.64 8.99 19.52
CA LEU A 123 12.23 9.07 19.89
C LEU A 123 11.52 7.72 19.66
N LEU A 124 11.81 7.00 18.57
CA LEU A 124 11.29 5.64 18.38
C LEU A 124 11.79 4.70 19.46
N GLN A 125 13.07 4.77 19.82
CA GLN A 125 13.63 4.01 20.93
C GLN A 125 12.95 4.37 22.26
N GLN A 126 12.69 5.65 22.49
CA GLN A 126 12.04 6.14 23.71
C GLN A 126 10.56 5.74 23.76
N ILE A 127 9.81 5.82 22.65
CA ILE A 127 8.44 5.31 22.53
C ILE A 127 8.43 3.79 22.71
N THR A 128 9.36 3.07 22.09
CA THR A 128 9.45 1.59 22.23
C THR A 128 9.69 1.19 23.69
N ARG A 129 10.51 1.95 24.42
CA ARG A 129 10.77 1.71 25.84
C ARG A 129 9.61 2.12 26.74
N LEU A 130 9.05 3.32 26.56
CA LEU A 130 8.05 3.91 27.45
C LEU A 130 6.61 3.45 27.14
N ARG A 131 6.37 2.98 25.92
CA ARG A 131 5.04 2.72 25.37
C ARG A 131 5.03 1.43 24.54
N ALA A 132 5.69 0.38 25.03
CA ALA A 132 5.67 -0.94 24.39
C ALA A 132 4.24 -1.43 24.09
N ALA A 133 3.26 -1.09 24.94
CA ALA A 133 1.84 -1.38 24.73
C ALA A 133 1.20 -0.71 23.49
N TRP A 134 1.81 0.36 22.95
CA TRP A 134 1.33 1.06 21.75
C TRP A 134 1.87 0.44 20.45
N ILE A 135 2.85 -0.44 20.57
CA ILE A 135 3.49 -1.13 19.46
C ILE A 135 2.92 -2.57 19.41
N PRO A 136 2.45 -3.03 18.23
CA PRO A 136 2.05 -4.43 18.05
C PRO A 136 3.14 -5.39 18.53
N GLU A 137 2.75 -6.48 19.19
CA GLU A 137 3.67 -7.45 19.82
C GLU A 137 4.81 -7.88 18.88
N ASN A 138 4.45 -8.26 17.65
CA ASN A 138 5.38 -8.70 16.61
C ASN A 138 6.38 -7.61 16.16
N LEU A 139 6.16 -6.34 16.50
CA LEU A 139 7.03 -5.22 16.13
C LEU A 139 7.82 -4.65 17.32
N ARG A 140 7.54 -5.07 18.56
CA ARG A 140 8.21 -4.52 19.77
C ARG A 140 9.72 -4.73 19.78
N HIS A 141 10.18 -5.82 19.17
CA HIS A 141 11.60 -6.16 19.07
C HIS A 141 12.21 -5.80 17.70
N LEU A 142 11.50 -4.98 16.91
CA LEU A 142 12.01 -4.54 15.63
C LEU A 142 13.20 -3.58 15.84
N PRO A 143 14.37 -3.84 15.24
CA PRO A 143 15.51 -2.94 15.32
C PRO A 143 15.12 -1.53 14.88
N PRO A 144 15.57 -0.47 15.56
CA PRO A 144 15.18 0.89 15.22
C PRO A 144 15.44 1.28 13.76
N THR A 145 16.49 0.72 13.15
CA THR A 145 16.88 0.93 11.75
C THR A 145 15.87 0.40 10.72
N HIS A 146 14.94 -0.45 11.14
CA HIS A 146 13.93 -1.06 10.27
C HIS A 146 12.60 -0.31 10.25
N TRP A 147 12.35 0.65 11.14
CA TRP A 147 11.07 1.36 11.19
C TRP A 147 10.76 2.14 9.93
N ASP A 148 11.74 2.86 9.39
CA ASP A 148 11.59 3.57 8.11
C ASP A 148 11.14 2.61 7.00
N TRP A 149 11.87 1.49 6.87
CA TRP A 149 11.53 0.45 5.90
C TRP A 149 10.15 -0.16 6.14
N LEU A 150 9.73 -0.36 7.40
CA LEU A 150 8.41 -0.85 7.73
C LEU A 150 7.31 0.04 7.15
N PHE A 151 7.43 1.36 7.34
CA PHE A 151 6.48 2.32 6.77
C PHE A 151 6.51 2.30 5.24
N ARG A 152 7.71 2.29 4.62
CA ARG A 152 7.85 2.19 3.14
C ARG A 152 7.11 0.99 2.60
N VAL A 153 7.37 -0.17 3.17
CA VAL A 153 6.80 -1.44 2.73
C VAL A 153 5.29 -1.44 2.91
N THR A 154 4.80 -0.98 4.07
CA THR A 154 3.36 -0.94 4.38
C THR A 154 2.60 -0.12 3.33
N VAL A 155 3.11 1.07 2.97
CA VAL A 155 2.46 1.92 1.97
C VAL A 155 2.71 1.41 0.55
N LYS A 156 3.92 0.95 0.23
CA LYS A 156 4.28 0.53 -1.13
C LYS A 156 3.57 -0.73 -1.56
N ASP A 157 3.53 -1.72 -0.68
CA ASP A 157 3.03 -3.05 -1.02
C ASP A 157 1.59 -3.24 -0.56
N GLY A 158 1.06 -2.31 0.25
CA GLY A 158 -0.29 -2.40 0.81
C GLY A 158 -0.41 -3.50 1.86
N VAL A 159 0.72 -3.96 2.41
CA VAL A 159 0.76 -5.05 3.39
C VAL A 159 0.63 -4.47 4.79
N CYS A 160 -0.33 -4.97 5.56
CA CYS A 160 -0.45 -4.62 6.98
C CYS A 160 0.44 -5.55 7.83
N LEU A 161 1.47 -5.00 8.46
CA LEU A 161 2.42 -5.78 9.28
C LEU A 161 2.12 -5.70 10.78
N THR A 162 0.90 -5.30 11.15
CA THR A 162 0.46 -5.18 12.54
C THR A 162 0.00 -6.54 13.07
N TRP A 163 0.58 -6.98 14.19
CA TRP A 163 0.34 -8.26 14.90
C TRP A 163 0.71 -9.53 14.15
N ALA A 164 0.68 -9.52 12.82
CA ALA A 164 1.20 -10.59 11.97
C ALA A 164 1.93 -9.99 10.76
N PRO A 165 2.90 -10.71 10.16
CA PRO A 165 3.45 -11.98 10.64
C PRO A 165 4.40 -11.78 11.85
N ARG A 166 4.89 -12.87 12.44
CA ARG A 166 5.88 -12.82 13.54
C ARG A 166 7.14 -12.02 13.16
N THR A 167 7.83 -11.50 14.16
CA THR A 167 8.97 -10.57 13.98
C THR A 167 10.05 -11.09 13.04
N SER A 168 10.37 -12.38 13.05
CA SER A 168 11.40 -12.96 12.19
C SER A 168 11.06 -12.83 10.71
N ILE A 169 9.79 -13.06 10.33
CA ILE A 169 9.31 -12.92 8.95
C ILE A 169 9.29 -11.45 8.57
N VAL A 170 8.85 -10.56 9.47
CA VAL A 170 8.92 -9.10 9.22
C VAL A 170 10.36 -8.67 8.95
N GLN A 171 11.32 -9.08 9.79
CA GLN A 171 12.73 -8.73 9.62
C GLN A 171 13.31 -9.27 8.31
N GLU A 172 12.92 -10.48 7.90
CA GLU A 172 13.32 -11.05 6.61
C GLU A 172 12.73 -10.27 5.44
N LEU A 173 11.43 -10.00 5.48
CA LEU A 173 10.71 -9.21 4.49
C LEU A 173 11.36 -7.84 4.28
N LEU A 174 11.78 -7.16 5.35
CA LEU A 174 12.40 -5.83 5.29
C LEU A 174 13.83 -5.83 4.71
N LYS A 175 14.46 -7.00 4.48
CA LYS A 175 15.77 -7.09 3.79
C LYS A 175 15.63 -6.97 2.27
N HIS A 176 14.44 -7.23 1.73
CA HIS A 176 14.21 -7.26 0.28
C HIS A 176 13.91 -5.87 -0.28
N ARG A 177 14.51 -5.57 -1.43
CA ARG A 177 14.47 -4.23 -2.04
C ARG A 177 13.23 -4.02 -2.87
N THR A 178 12.73 -5.07 -3.52
CA THR A 178 11.59 -4.98 -4.44
C THR A 178 10.31 -5.54 -3.84
N SER A 179 9.16 -5.03 -4.28
CA SER A 179 7.85 -5.54 -3.87
C SER A 179 7.65 -7.00 -4.28
N LYS A 180 8.18 -7.39 -5.45
CA LYS A 180 8.13 -8.78 -5.93
C LYS A 180 8.85 -9.74 -4.98
N GLU A 181 10.06 -9.39 -4.55
CA GLU A 181 10.82 -10.20 -3.59
C GLU A 181 10.11 -10.29 -2.23
N ARG A 182 9.48 -9.20 -1.77
CA ARG A 182 8.73 -9.19 -0.50
C ARG A 182 7.47 -10.03 -0.56
N HIS A 183 6.71 -9.95 -1.65
CA HIS A 183 5.58 -10.84 -1.88
C HIS A 183 6.02 -12.31 -1.98
N GLN A 184 7.15 -12.59 -2.64
CA GLN A 184 7.71 -13.94 -2.67
C GLN A 184 8.09 -14.43 -1.28
N CYS A 185 8.75 -13.61 -0.44
CA CYS A 185 9.04 -13.93 0.95
C CYS A 185 7.76 -14.29 1.74
N LEU A 186 6.67 -13.53 1.58
CA LEU A 186 5.39 -13.88 2.20
C LEU A 186 4.83 -15.22 1.69
N LEU A 187 4.97 -15.52 0.39
CA LEU A 187 4.53 -16.79 -0.19
C LEU A 187 5.37 -17.98 0.29
N ASP A 188 6.69 -17.80 0.39
CA ASP A 188 7.62 -18.80 0.90
C ASP A 188 7.30 -19.13 2.37
N HIS A 189 6.86 -18.11 3.13
CA HIS A 189 6.41 -18.24 4.51
C HIS A 189 4.89 -18.44 4.67
N ARG A 190 4.15 -18.74 3.59
CA ARG A 190 2.68 -18.76 3.58
C ARG A 190 2.06 -19.52 4.76
N ALA A 191 2.56 -20.72 5.05
CA ALA A 191 2.02 -21.54 6.14
C ALA A 191 2.18 -20.88 7.52
N GLN A 192 3.35 -20.27 7.78
CA GLN A 192 3.61 -19.58 9.05
C GLN A 192 2.83 -18.27 9.15
N VAL A 193 2.72 -17.51 8.05
CA VAL A 193 1.93 -16.27 8.01
C VAL A 193 0.46 -16.56 8.30
N VAL A 194 -0.10 -17.60 7.67
CA VAL A 194 -1.49 -18.00 7.94
C VAL A 194 -1.66 -18.44 9.39
N GLU A 195 -0.73 -19.22 9.94
CA GLU A 195 -0.79 -19.64 11.35
C GLU A 195 -0.75 -18.43 12.30
N ASP A 196 0.15 -17.48 12.07
CA ASP A 196 0.25 -16.24 12.87
C ASP A 196 -1.06 -15.43 12.82
N VAL A 197 -1.70 -15.35 11.64
CA VAL A 197 -2.99 -14.69 11.48
C VAL A 197 -4.11 -15.46 12.20
N MET A 198 -4.13 -16.80 12.12
CA MET A 198 -5.15 -17.61 12.80
C MET A 198 -5.10 -17.39 14.31
N VAL A 199 -3.91 -17.40 14.91
CA VAL A 199 -3.71 -17.09 16.33
C VAL A 199 -4.20 -15.68 16.66
N GLY A 200 -3.83 -14.69 15.85
CA GLY A 200 -4.29 -13.31 16.08
C GLY A 200 -5.81 -13.14 15.91
N LEU A 201 -6.46 -13.92 15.04
CA LEU A 201 -7.91 -13.95 14.89
C LEU A 201 -8.62 -14.66 16.06
N ASP A 202 -7.94 -15.52 16.83
CA ASP A 202 -8.49 -16.07 18.09
C ASP A 202 -8.53 -15.03 19.21
N GLU A 203 -7.73 -13.96 19.11
CA GLU A 203 -7.74 -12.85 20.07
C GLU A 203 -8.84 -11.82 19.80
N VAL A 204 -9.58 -11.93 18.68
CA VAL A 204 -10.73 -11.05 18.38
C VAL A 204 -11.97 -11.63 19.04
N ILE A 205 -12.42 -11.01 20.13
CA ILE A 205 -13.46 -11.53 21.02
C ILE A 205 -14.76 -10.72 20.99
N HIS A 206 -14.77 -9.52 20.39
CA HIS A 206 -15.94 -8.67 20.36
C HIS A 206 -17.09 -9.33 19.56
N PRO A 207 -18.31 -9.48 20.14
CA PRO A 207 -19.40 -10.24 19.53
C PRO A 207 -19.78 -9.82 18.11
N ASP A 208 -19.79 -8.50 17.84
CA ASP A 208 -20.12 -7.96 16.51
C ASP A 208 -19.14 -8.37 15.41
N LEU A 209 -17.92 -8.78 15.78
CA LEU A 209 -16.89 -9.19 14.83
C LEU A 209 -16.86 -10.70 14.57
N ASN A 210 -17.65 -11.50 15.32
CA ASN A 210 -17.63 -12.97 15.25
C ASN A 210 -17.83 -13.50 13.83
N ALA A 211 -18.77 -12.92 13.08
CA ALA A 211 -19.04 -13.34 11.70
C ALA A 211 -17.83 -13.07 10.79
N TYR A 212 -17.23 -11.88 10.89
CA TYR A 212 -16.05 -11.50 10.12
C TYR A 212 -14.85 -12.38 10.45
N THR A 213 -14.60 -12.63 11.75
CA THR A 213 -13.51 -13.51 12.21
C THR A 213 -13.67 -14.93 11.69
N ARG A 214 -14.89 -15.49 11.75
CA ARG A 214 -15.18 -16.83 11.19
C ARG A 214 -14.91 -16.88 9.69
N PHE A 215 -15.35 -15.89 8.92
CA PHE A 215 -15.09 -15.83 7.48
C PHE A 215 -13.61 -15.61 7.16
N ALA A 216 -12.89 -14.82 7.96
CA ALA A 216 -11.45 -14.64 7.80
C ALA A 216 -10.68 -15.95 8.03
N LYS A 217 -11.07 -16.75 9.03
CA LYS A 217 -10.52 -18.10 9.27
C LYS A 217 -10.82 -19.08 8.12
N GLN A 218 -11.99 -18.98 7.50
CA GLN A 218 -12.31 -19.73 6.28
C GLN A 218 -11.43 -19.32 5.11
N ALA A 219 -11.24 -18.01 4.87
CA ALA A 219 -10.33 -17.51 3.84
C ALA A 219 -8.88 -17.97 4.08
N ALA A 220 -8.40 -17.92 5.33
CA ALA A 220 -7.10 -18.45 5.71
C ALA A 220 -6.96 -19.96 5.40
N SER A 221 -8.01 -20.74 5.62
CA SER A 221 -8.07 -22.16 5.24
C SER A 221 -8.01 -22.35 3.73
N CYS A 222 -8.69 -21.51 2.95
CA CYS A 222 -8.57 -21.50 1.48
C CYS A 222 -7.13 -21.20 1.03
N ILE A 223 -6.43 -20.24 1.65
CA ILE A 223 -5.01 -19.95 1.33
C ILE A 223 -4.14 -21.18 1.63
N ARG A 224 -4.36 -21.87 2.76
CA ARG A 224 -3.65 -23.13 3.07
C ARG A 224 -3.91 -24.23 2.05
N ALA A 225 -5.11 -24.28 1.49
CA ALA A 225 -5.52 -25.25 0.49
C ALA A 225 -5.13 -24.88 -0.95
N GLY A 226 -4.44 -23.75 -1.19
CA GLY A 226 -4.11 -23.28 -2.54
C GLY A 226 -5.31 -22.75 -3.33
N GLN A 227 -6.32 -22.22 -2.62
CA GLN A 227 -7.53 -21.61 -3.17
C GLN A 227 -7.51 -20.09 -2.98
N GLU A 228 -6.41 -19.44 -3.37
CA GLU A 228 -6.14 -18.03 -3.08
C GLU A 228 -7.16 -17.07 -3.72
N ALA A 229 -7.70 -17.41 -4.90
CA ALA A 229 -8.72 -16.59 -5.56
C ALA A 229 -10.00 -16.48 -4.72
N ALA A 230 -10.48 -17.61 -4.19
CA ALA A 230 -11.65 -17.65 -3.32
C ALA A 230 -11.39 -16.90 -2.00
N ALA A 231 -10.20 -17.08 -1.43
CA ALA A 231 -9.78 -16.35 -0.23
C ALA A 231 -9.78 -14.83 -0.46
N GLN A 232 -9.15 -14.35 -1.54
CA GLN A 232 -9.06 -12.93 -1.86
C GLN A 232 -10.44 -12.31 -2.07
N ALA A 233 -11.36 -12.99 -2.78
CA ALA A 233 -12.74 -12.53 -2.95
C ALA A 233 -13.44 -12.36 -1.59
N LEU A 234 -13.37 -13.38 -0.74
CA LEU A 234 -14.00 -13.38 0.58
C LEU A 234 -13.40 -12.27 1.48
N LEU A 235 -12.07 -12.13 1.50
CA LEU A 235 -11.36 -11.12 2.28
C LEU A 235 -11.70 -9.70 1.81
N GLY A 236 -11.82 -9.47 0.50
CA GLY A 236 -12.28 -8.19 -0.05
C GLY A 236 -13.69 -7.83 0.43
N ASN A 237 -14.59 -8.82 0.51
CA ASN A 237 -15.96 -8.60 0.99
C ASN A 237 -16.02 -8.35 2.51
N ILE A 238 -15.24 -9.09 3.31
CA ILE A 238 -15.11 -8.84 4.76
C ILE A 238 -14.64 -7.40 4.98
N LEU A 239 -13.63 -6.97 4.23
CA LEU A 239 -13.06 -5.64 4.36
C LEU A 239 -14.08 -4.53 4.05
N ASP A 240 -14.82 -4.61 2.93
CA ASP A 240 -15.86 -3.61 2.61
C ASP A 240 -16.95 -3.59 3.67
N SER A 241 -17.42 -4.78 4.08
CA SER A 241 -18.51 -4.92 5.04
C SER A 241 -18.14 -4.35 6.41
N ALA A 242 -16.98 -4.75 6.96
CA ALA A 242 -16.52 -4.30 8.27
C ALA A 242 -16.27 -2.78 8.28
N LEU A 243 -15.64 -2.23 7.24
CA LEU A 243 -15.40 -0.78 7.13
C LEU A 243 -16.70 0.02 6.95
N ARG A 244 -17.72 -0.54 6.29
CA ARG A 244 -19.02 0.13 6.16
C ARG A 244 -19.75 0.20 7.50
N VAL A 245 -19.69 -0.88 8.29
CA VAL A 245 -20.40 -0.96 9.57
C VAL A 245 -19.66 -0.17 10.66
N HIS A 246 -18.36 -0.38 10.83
CA HIS A 246 -17.59 0.16 11.95
C HIS A 246 -16.59 1.26 11.56
N GLY A 247 -16.24 1.35 10.27
CA GLY A 247 -15.19 2.27 9.82
C GLY A 247 -15.56 3.74 10.02
N GLY A 248 -16.83 4.12 9.81
CA GLY A 248 -17.25 5.52 9.95
C GLY A 248 -17.02 6.10 11.35
N SER A 249 -17.48 5.40 12.39
CA SER A 249 -17.27 5.82 13.79
C SER A 249 -15.80 5.72 14.17
N TRP A 250 -15.14 4.61 13.83
CA TRP A 250 -13.71 4.42 14.12
C TRP A 250 -12.84 5.51 13.49
N PHE A 251 -13.02 5.84 12.21
CA PHE A 251 -12.22 6.88 11.55
C PHE A 251 -12.51 8.28 12.10
N LYS A 252 -13.76 8.56 12.48
CA LYS A 252 -14.13 9.82 13.12
C LYS A 252 -13.43 9.96 14.47
N ASP A 253 -13.48 8.92 15.29
CA ASP A 253 -12.89 8.95 16.64
C ASP A 253 -11.36 8.95 16.58
N GLN A 254 -10.77 8.15 15.70
CA GLN A 254 -9.32 7.98 15.63
C GLN A 254 -8.63 9.12 14.84
N PHE A 255 -9.25 9.64 13.79
CA PHE A 255 -8.60 10.57 12.86
C PHE A 255 -9.34 11.89 12.68
N GLY A 256 -10.45 12.11 13.42
CA GLY A 256 -11.32 13.27 13.21
C GLY A 256 -11.99 13.30 11.82
N SER A 257 -11.84 12.23 11.05
CA SER A 257 -12.20 12.20 9.64
C SER A 257 -13.64 11.75 9.46
N SER A 258 -14.43 12.56 8.77
CA SER A 258 -15.79 12.22 8.35
C SER A 258 -15.83 12.00 6.84
N GLY A 259 -16.50 10.95 6.38
CA GLY A 259 -16.74 10.67 4.98
C GLY A 259 -17.80 9.61 4.80
N ASP A 260 -18.62 9.76 3.77
CA ASP A 260 -19.78 8.88 3.56
C ASP A 260 -19.42 7.53 2.94
N THR A 261 -18.17 7.36 2.51
CA THR A 261 -17.66 6.13 1.90
C THR A 261 -16.31 5.77 2.49
N SER A 262 -15.99 4.47 2.55
CA SER A 262 -14.70 3.99 3.05
C SER A 262 -13.51 4.61 2.29
N HIS A 263 -13.63 4.78 0.97
CA HIS A 263 -12.62 5.47 0.17
C HIS A 263 -12.43 6.93 0.63
N LYS A 264 -13.53 7.67 0.83
CA LYS A 264 -13.49 9.05 1.34
C LYS A 264 -12.98 9.11 2.78
N LEU A 265 -13.29 8.13 3.63
CA LEU A 265 -12.78 8.03 5.00
C LEU A 265 -11.27 7.81 5.03
N ILE A 266 -10.77 6.86 4.24
CA ILE A 266 -9.33 6.57 4.14
C ILE A 266 -8.60 7.75 3.54
N GLN A 267 -9.08 8.28 2.41
CA GLN A 267 -8.51 9.50 1.83
C GLN A 267 -8.58 10.67 2.79
N GLY A 268 -9.71 10.84 3.48
CA GLY A 268 -9.93 11.89 4.48
C GLY A 268 -8.94 11.79 5.63
N SER A 269 -8.64 10.58 6.08
CA SER A 269 -7.69 10.30 7.18
C SER A 269 -6.24 10.49 6.74
N LEU A 270 -5.93 10.17 5.48
CA LEU A 270 -4.62 10.43 4.88
C LEU A 270 -4.44 11.92 4.51
N LYS A 271 -5.53 12.64 4.22
CA LYS A 271 -5.57 14.08 3.89
C LYS A 271 -5.70 14.95 5.14
N HIS A 272 -6.24 14.43 6.25
CA HIS A 272 -6.44 15.19 7.47
C HIS A 272 -5.10 15.73 7.96
N ARG A 273 -5.11 17.05 8.16
CA ARG A 273 -3.92 17.87 8.30
C ARG A 273 -3.10 17.38 9.49
N PRO A 274 -1.81 17.11 9.31
CA PRO A 274 -0.94 17.08 10.46
C PRO A 274 -0.81 18.55 10.91
N GLY A 275 -1.49 18.88 12.01
CA GLY A 275 -1.70 20.27 12.46
C GLY A 275 -3.06 20.54 13.10
N SER A 276 -4.11 19.78 12.75
CA SER A 276 -5.26 19.66 13.63
C SER A 276 -4.86 18.64 14.70
N THR A 277 -4.83 19.07 15.96
CA THR A 277 -4.84 18.18 17.12
C THR A 277 -5.69 16.96 16.78
N PHE A 278 -5.09 15.76 16.80
CA PHE A 278 -5.89 14.53 16.75
C PHE A 278 -6.81 14.63 17.96
N ALA A 279 -8.09 14.95 17.70
CA ALA A 279 -9.05 15.20 18.76
C ALA A 279 -9.30 13.91 19.57
N GLY A 280 -9.06 12.74 18.97
CA GLY A 280 -8.99 11.45 19.66
C GLY A 280 -7.56 11.01 19.91
N GLY A 281 -7.26 10.56 21.13
CA GLY A 281 -5.94 10.17 21.64
C GLY A 281 -5.26 8.96 20.99
N VAL A 282 -5.15 8.91 19.66
CA VAL A 282 -4.51 7.81 18.93
C VAL A 282 -3.01 7.91 18.97
N SER A 283 -2.50 7.57 20.14
CA SER A 283 -1.09 7.38 20.41
C SER A 283 -0.57 6.01 19.94
N LYS A 284 -1.45 5.15 19.42
CA LYS A 284 -1.11 3.78 19.00
C LYS A 284 -0.57 3.78 17.57
N LEU A 285 0.46 2.98 17.32
CA LEU A 285 1.07 2.86 15.99
C LEU A 285 0.23 2.02 15.01
N ALA A 286 -0.50 1.03 15.53
CA ALA A 286 -1.24 0.08 14.71
C ALA A 286 -2.30 0.73 13.79
N PRO A 287 -3.15 1.68 14.25
CA PRO A 287 -4.08 2.40 13.39
C PRO A 287 -3.41 3.04 12.18
N TYR A 288 -2.24 3.66 12.36
CA TYR A 288 -1.51 4.29 11.26
C TYR A 288 -1.03 3.25 10.23
N LEU A 289 -0.39 2.17 10.68
CA LEU A 289 0.07 1.12 9.77
C LEU A 289 -1.10 0.47 8.99
N LEU A 290 -2.25 0.28 9.63
CA LEU A 290 -3.44 -0.18 8.92
C LEU A 290 -3.88 0.84 7.85
N VAL A 291 -4.08 2.10 8.21
CA VAL A 291 -4.57 3.12 7.26
C VAL A 291 -3.62 3.28 6.06
N LEU A 292 -2.31 3.20 6.31
CA LEU A 292 -1.29 3.19 5.26
C LEU A 292 -1.45 2.00 4.31
N SER A 293 -1.74 0.80 4.83
CA SER A 293 -2.01 -0.39 4.00
C SER A 293 -3.33 -0.27 3.22
N LEU A 294 -4.36 0.32 3.82
CA LEU A 294 -5.68 0.51 3.20
C LEU A 294 -5.65 1.48 2.01
N LYS A 295 -4.64 2.36 1.91
CA LYS A 295 -4.48 3.28 0.78
C LYS A 295 -4.57 2.54 -0.57
N ASN A 296 -3.82 1.45 -0.70
CA ASN A 296 -3.75 0.69 -1.95
C ASN A 296 -5.03 -0.11 -2.22
N VAL A 297 -5.66 -0.58 -1.15
CA VAL A 297 -6.87 -1.39 -1.23
C VAL A 297 -8.05 -0.62 -1.81
N PHE A 298 -8.11 0.69 -1.54
CA PHE A 298 -9.14 1.60 -2.02
C PHE A 298 -8.63 2.57 -3.07
N ASP A 299 -7.46 2.31 -3.66
CA ASP A 299 -6.97 3.13 -4.74
C ASP A 299 -7.90 2.98 -5.96
N GLY A 300 -7.99 4.04 -6.77
CA GLY A 300 -9.03 4.22 -7.80
C GLY A 300 -9.13 3.10 -8.87
N PRO A 301 -10.02 3.24 -9.86
CA PRO A 301 -10.20 2.24 -10.91
C PRO A 301 -8.97 2.20 -11.83
N HIS A 302 -7.97 1.42 -11.43
CA HIS A 302 -6.77 1.16 -12.22
C HIS A 302 -7.02 0.01 -13.19
N GLN A 303 -6.43 0.04 -14.39
CA GLN A 303 -6.52 -1.09 -15.33
C GLN A 303 -5.62 -2.28 -14.91
N HIS A 304 -4.59 -1.98 -14.11
CA HIS A 304 -3.58 -2.91 -13.64
C HIS A 304 -3.38 -2.75 -12.12
N GLN A 305 -3.08 -3.86 -11.45
CA GLN A 305 -2.81 -3.88 -10.02
C GLN A 305 -1.39 -4.34 -9.72
N SER A 306 -0.65 -3.48 -9.02
CA SER A 306 0.65 -3.81 -8.43
C SER A 306 0.51 -4.37 -7.00
N THR A 307 -0.63 -4.16 -6.36
CA THR A 307 -0.95 -4.56 -4.98
C THR A 307 -2.42 -4.99 -4.90
N PHE A 308 -2.86 -5.52 -3.75
CA PHE A 308 -4.26 -5.88 -3.55
C PHE A 308 -5.17 -4.64 -3.66
N ASN A 309 -6.12 -4.69 -4.59
CA ASN A 309 -7.14 -3.65 -4.79
C ASN A 309 -8.54 -4.27 -4.70
N ARG A 310 -9.37 -3.76 -3.78
CA ARG A 310 -10.70 -4.33 -3.51
C ARG A 310 -11.69 -4.03 -4.62
N ASN A 311 -11.57 -2.88 -5.28
CA ASN A 311 -12.46 -2.48 -6.37
C ASN A 311 -12.27 -3.40 -7.58
N LEU A 312 -11.01 -3.69 -7.92
CA LEU A 312 -10.68 -4.63 -8.99
C LEU A 312 -11.17 -6.04 -8.68
N THR A 313 -10.93 -6.50 -7.45
CA THR A 313 -11.41 -7.81 -6.99
C THR A 313 -12.93 -7.92 -7.10
N ALA A 314 -13.67 -6.89 -6.71
CA ALA A 314 -15.14 -6.91 -6.74
C ALA A 314 -15.76 -6.87 -8.15
N HIS A 315 -15.10 -6.21 -9.11
CA HIS A 315 -15.70 -5.91 -10.41
C HIS A 315 -15.14 -6.71 -11.59
N HIS A 316 -14.09 -7.52 -11.38
CA HIS A 316 -13.45 -8.26 -12.45
C HIS A 316 -12.99 -9.64 -12.00
N THR A 317 -13.06 -10.63 -12.91
CA THR A 317 -12.74 -12.05 -12.66
C THR A 317 -11.56 -12.54 -13.51
N ARG A 318 -10.49 -11.74 -13.59
CA ARG A 318 -9.32 -12.05 -14.41
C ARG A 318 -8.19 -12.68 -13.57
N GLN A 319 -7.35 -13.49 -14.21
CA GLN A 319 -6.19 -14.13 -13.55
C GLN A 319 -5.13 -13.13 -13.08
N ASP A 320 -4.98 -11.98 -13.74
CA ASP A 320 -4.09 -10.92 -13.28
C ASP A 320 -4.64 -10.19 -12.04
N ILE A 321 -5.93 -10.37 -11.72
CA ILE A 321 -6.63 -9.77 -10.59
C ILE A 321 -6.57 -10.64 -9.32
N TYR A 322 -6.74 -11.95 -9.48
CA TYR A 322 -6.69 -12.91 -8.38
C TYR A 322 -5.33 -13.58 -8.32
N ARG A 323 -4.47 -13.11 -7.41
CA ARG A 323 -3.06 -13.56 -7.31
C ARG A 323 -2.74 -14.05 -5.91
N PRO A 324 -1.93 -15.13 -5.75
CA PRO A 324 -1.60 -15.68 -4.44
C PRO A 324 -1.04 -14.64 -3.45
N GLU A 325 -0.17 -13.74 -3.92
CA GLU A 325 0.38 -12.68 -3.07
C GLU A 325 -0.68 -11.71 -2.55
N PHE A 326 -1.72 -11.43 -3.34
CA PHE A 326 -2.78 -10.49 -2.97
C PHE A 326 -3.80 -11.11 -2.02
N ALA A 327 -3.97 -12.44 -2.06
CA ALA A 327 -4.70 -13.16 -1.02
C ALA A 327 -4.00 -13.06 0.34
N LEU A 328 -2.67 -13.21 0.40
CA LEU A 328 -1.92 -13.03 1.66
C LEU A 328 -1.93 -11.58 2.14
N THR A 329 -1.72 -10.62 1.24
CA THR A 329 -1.79 -9.19 1.58
C THR A 329 -3.17 -8.82 2.12
N SER A 330 -4.25 -9.26 1.47
CA SER A 330 -5.62 -9.01 1.94
C SER A 330 -5.91 -9.69 3.28
N LEU A 331 -5.39 -10.89 3.52
CA LEU A 331 -5.53 -11.59 4.80
C LEU A 331 -4.90 -10.79 5.95
N LEU A 332 -3.68 -10.30 5.75
CA LEU A 332 -2.96 -9.48 6.73
C LEU A 332 -3.68 -8.16 7.01
N VAL A 333 -4.21 -7.49 5.97
CA VAL A 333 -5.00 -6.25 6.13
C VAL A 333 -6.30 -6.50 6.90
N VAL A 334 -7.06 -7.55 6.55
CA VAL A 334 -8.31 -7.90 7.24
C VAL A 334 -8.02 -8.26 8.70
N HIS A 335 -6.98 -9.05 8.97
CA HIS A 335 -6.56 -9.36 10.34
C HIS A 335 -6.24 -8.09 11.15
N GLY A 336 -5.42 -7.19 10.60
CA GLY A 336 -5.10 -5.91 11.25
C GLY A 336 -6.34 -5.05 11.51
N LEU A 337 -7.29 -5.02 10.56
CA LEU A 337 -8.57 -4.32 10.72
C LEU A 337 -9.41 -4.90 11.86
N LEU A 338 -9.61 -6.21 11.88
CA LEU A 338 -10.44 -6.86 12.90
C LEU A 338 -9.86 -6.70 14.31
N ARG A 339 -8.54 -6.82 14.45
CA ARG A 339 -7.83 -6.54 15.71
C ARG A 339 -7.99 -5.10 16.18
N LEU A 340 -7.99 -4.15 15.25
CA LEU A 340 -8.19 -2.74 15.57
C LEU A 340 -9.63 -2.44 15.99
N PHE A 341 -10.60 -3.00 15.29
CA PHE A 341 -12.00 -2.87 15.66
C PHE A 341 -12.32 -3.56 16.98
N ASP A 342 -11.75 -4.73 17.24
CA ASP A 342 -11.92 -5.43 18.52
C ASP A 342 -11.51 -4.55 19.70
N GLY A 343 -10.32 -3.97 19.63
CA GLY A 343 -9.83 -3.07 20.67
C GLY A 343 -10.59 -1.75 20.76
N TYR A 344 -11.22 -1.28 19.67
CA TYR A 344 -12.03 -0.06 19.66
C TYR A 344 -13.45 -0.28 20.20
N LEU A 345 -14.09 -1.40 19.83
CA LEU A 345 -15.44 -1.74 20.27
C LEU A 345 -15.45 -2.25 21.72
N SER A 346 -14.36 -2.86 22.18
CA SER A 346 -14.22 -3.34 23.56
C SER A 346 -13.84 -2.24 24.56
N THR A 347 -13.35 -1.08 24.09
CA THR A 347 -13.27 0.10 24.96
C THR A 347 -14.67 0.63 25.17
N GLU A 348 -15.23 0.40 26.36
CA GLU A 348 -16.47 1.06 26.77
C GLU A 348 -16.31 2.57 26.53
N PRO A 349 -17.29 3.25 25.89
CA PRO A 349 -17.24 4.70 25.78
C PRO A 349 -17.26 5.23 27.20
N ASP A 350 -16.14 5.79 27.66
CA ASP A 350 -16.02 6.34 29.00
C ASP A 350 -17.15 7.36 29.19
N PRO A 351 -18.18 7.06 30.00
CA PRO A 351 -19.31 7.95 30.15
C PRO A 351 -18.96 9.18 31.01
N THR A 352 -17.68 9.32 31.43
CA THR A 352 -17.23 10.29 32.44
C THR A 352 -16.15 11.27 31.98
N GLU A 353 -15.94 11.51 30.68
CA GLU A 353 -15.19 12.69 30.20
C GLU A 353 -15.97 14.02 30.42
N GLU A 354 -16.56 14.21 31.61
CA GLU A 354 -16.88 15.52 32.17
C GLU A 354 -15.64 16.04 32.94
N ASP A 355 -14.87 16.92 32.30
CA ASP A 355 -14.02 17.97 32.89
C ASP A 355 -13.01 17.62 34.02
N GLY A 356 -12.35 16.46 33.94
CA GLY A 356 -11.15 16.19 34.77
C GLY A 356 -9.86 16.82 34.20
N PRO A 357 -8.97 17.43 35.00
CA PRO A 357 -7.73 18.05 34.50
C PRO A 357 -6.79 16.98 33.91
N ALA A 358 -6.72 16.97 32.58
CA ALA A 358 -6.04 16.00 31.74
C ALA A 358 -4.53 15.90 32.04
N THR A 359 -4.14 14.96 32.89
CA THR A 359 -2.74 14.56 33.12
C THR A 359 -2.11 13.84 31.92
N GLY A 360 -2.91 13.44 30.92
CA GLY A 360 -2.43 12.96 29.62
C GLY A 360 -2.13 14.05 28.58
N SER A 361 -2.54 15.31 28.84
CA SER A 361 -2.51 16.39 27.83
C SER A 361 -1.10 16.78 27.38
N GLY A 362 -0.10 16.68 28.26
CA GLY A 362 1.27 17.09 27.95
C GLY A 362 1.94 16.27 26.84
N TRP A 363 1.73 14.95 26.82
CA TRP A 363 2.29 14.09 25.77
C TRP A 363 1.44 14.08 24.51
N THR A 364 0.13 14.18 24.63
CA THR A 364 -0.76 14.39 23.48
C THR A 364 -0.41 15.71 22.78
N ALA A 365 -0.06 16.77 23.53
CA ALA A 365 0.44 18.02 22.99
C ALA A 365 1.80 17.85 22.30
N VAL A 366 2.77 17.14 22.90
CA VAL A 366 4.07 16.86 22.25
C VAL A 366 3.90 16.04 20.98
N LEU A 367 3.06 14.99 21.01
CA LEU A 367 2.77 14.16 19.84
C LEU A 367 2.04 14.98 18.76
N ASN A 368 1.08 15.83 19.15
CA ASN A 368 0.37 16.74 18.25
C ASN A 368 1.30 17.82 17.66
N GLU A 369 2.26 18.33 18.41
CA GLU A 369 3.25 19.31 17.95
C GLU A 369 4.22 18.65 16.95
N VAL A 370 4.66 17.45 17.27
CA VAL A 370 5.45 16.56 16.41
C VAL A 370 4.68 16.23 15.11
N LEU A 371 3.40 15.86 15.20
CA LEU A 371 2.50 15.63 14.06
C LEU A 371 2.24 16.93 13.27
N THR A 372 2.10 18.10 13.91
CA THR A 372 1.95 19.41 13.24
C THR A 372 3.16 19.77 12.39
N VAL A 373 4.36 19.50 12.91
CA VAL A 373 5.62 19.66 12.19
C VAL A 373 5.69 18.70 11.01
N PHE A 374 5.18 17.46 11.14
CA PHE A 374 5.10 16.52 10.02
C PHE A 374 4.24 17.04 8.87
N GLY A 375 3.20 17.82 9.15
CA GLY A 375 2.29 18.34 8.12
C GLY A 375 2.78 19.61 7.46
N ALA A 376 3.63 20.36 8.15
CA ALA A 376 4.42 21.40 7.52
C ALA A 376 5.44 20.78 6.55
N LEU A 377 6.17 19.74 6.96
CA LEU A 377 7.17 19.05 6.13
C LEU A 377 6.55 18.28 4.96
N ASN A 378 5.43 17.57 5.17
CA ASN A 378 4.71 16.86 4.12
C ASN A 378 4.14 17.82 3.06
N ARG A 379 3.78 19.07 3.45
CA ARG A 379 3.41 20.12 2.49
C ARG A 379 4.59 20.59 1.64
N THR A 380 5.79 20.70 2.21
CA THR A 380 7.00 21.13 1.45
C THR A 380 7.37 20.11 0.38
N VAL A 381 7.13 18.82 0.64
CA VAL A 381 7.49 17.71 -0.26
C VAL A 381 6.34 17.32 -1.21
N ALA A 382 5.08 17.54 -0.84
CA ALA A 382 3.97 17.53 -1.81
C ALA A 382 4.11 18.69 -2.81
N GLN A 383 4.74 19.80 -2.40
CA GLN A 383 5.24 20.83 -3.31
C GLN A 383 6.42 20.36 -4.15
N GLU A 384 7.16 19.30 -3.80
CA GLU A 384 8.25 18.76 -4.63
C GLU A 384 7.75 17.85 -5.76
N ALA A 385 6.57 17.26 -5.62
CA ALA A 385 5.84 16.72 -6.78
C ALA A 385 5.34 17.86 -7.71
N PHE A 386 5.11 19.05 -7.16
CA PHE A 386 4.93 20.29 -7.91
C PHE A 386 6.28 20.86 -8.42
N VAL A 387 7.43 20.53 -7.81
CA VAL A 387 8.78 20.85 -8.32
C VAL A 387 9.07 20.13 -9.63
N ALA A 388 8.56 18.92 -9.82
CA ALA A 388 8.60 18.25 -11.12
C ALA A 388 7.68 18.90 -12.19
N SER A 389 6.73 19.74 -11.80
CA SER A 389 5.96 20.63 -12.70
C SER A 389 6.50 22.07 -12.74
N LEU A 390 7.55 22.38 -11.97
CA LEU A 390 8.22 23.69 -11.91
C LEU A 390 9.48 23.75 -12.79
N ASP A 391 9.75 22.74 -13.63
CA ASP A 391 10.73 22.89 -14.71
C ASP A 391 10.38 24.05 -15.68
N ASP A 392 9.21 24.69 -15.51
CA ASP A 392 8.75 25.91 -16.16
C ASP A 392 8.78 27.21 -15.30
N ALA A 393 9.27 27.23 -14.06
CA ALA A 393 9.15 28.41 -13.17
C ALA A 393 10.47 29.11 -12.78
N GLU A 394 10.41 30.45 -12.70
CA GLU A 394 11.56 31.34 -12.56
C GLU A 394 12.37 31.20 -11.24
N PRO A 395 13.69 31.49 -11.25
CA PRO A 395 14.61 31.13 -10.17
C PRO A 395 14.55 32.00 -8.89
N GLU A 396 13.90 33.18 -8.90
CA GLU A 396 13.89 34.09 -7.74
C GLU A 396 12.85 33.69 -6.68
N GLU A 397 11.66 33.28 -7.10
CA GLU A 397 10.60 32.81 -6.20
C GLU A 397 11.04 31.55 -5.43
N TYR A 398 11.89 30.73 -6.05
CA TYR A 398 12.51 29.56 -5.42
C TYR A 398 13.47 29.93 -4.28
N ARG A 399 14.29 30.99 -4.45
CA ARG A 399 15.23 31.42 -3.40
C ARG A 399 14.50 31.96 -2.17
N GLU A 400 13.41 32.68 -2.38
CA GLU A 400 12.59 33.22 -1.29
C GLU A 400 11.88 32.12 -0.51
N LYS A 401 11.28 31.13 -1.21
CA LYS A 401 10.62 29.99 -0.56
C LYS A 401 11.60 29.09 0.19
N ARG A 402 12.80 28.86 -0.37
CA ARG A 402 13.88 28.13 0.33
C ARG A 402 14.33 28.85 1.60
N ALA A 403 14.47 30.18 1.56
CA ALA A 403 14.83 30.96 2.74
C ALA A 403 13.76 30.87 3.83
N LEU A 404 12.48 30.89 3.45
CA LEU A 404 11.34 30.68 4.36
C LEU A 404 11.39 29.33 5.08
N VAL A 405 11.67 28.24 4.35
CA VAL A 405 11.77 26.88 4.92
C VAL A 405 12.97 26.76 5.86
N VAL A 406 14.14 27.28 5.47
CA VAL A 406 15.35 27.25 6.32
C VAL A 406 15.13 28.06 7.60
N ASN A 407 14.44 29.20 7.52
CA ASN A 407 14.11 30.01 8.68
C ASN A 407 13.09 29.32 9.60
N ALA A 408 12.08 28.63 9.03
CA ALA A 408 11.13 27.86 9.81
C ALA A 408 11.80 26.68 10.55
N LEU A 409 12.73 25.98 9.89
CA LEU A 409 13.49 24.89 10.49
C LEU A 409 14.42 25.37 11.61
N ALA A 410 15.11 26.50 11.42
CA ALA A 410 15.94 27.11 12.45
C ALA A 410 15.09 27.59 13.64
N SER A 411 13.90 28.12 13.40
CA SER A 411 12.95 28.49 14.46
C SER A 411 12.50 27.26 15.26
N PHE A 412 12.25 26.13 14.59
CA PHE A 412 11.87 24.87 15.23
C PHE A 412 12.98 24.25 16.07
N GLN A 413 14.22 24.23 15.58
CA GLN A 413 15.38 23.73 16.36
C GLN A 413 15.59 24.51 17.66
N ASN A 414 15.27 25.80 17.67
CA ASN A 414 15.31 26.64 18.86
C ASN A 414 14.17 26.37 19.86
N LYS A 415 13.14 25.61 19.46
CA LYS A 415 12.00 25.21 20.30
C LYS A 415 12.14 23.79 20.88
N LEU A 416 13.11 23.00 20.42
CA LEU A 416 13.40 21.68 20.99
C LEU A 416 14.21 21.79 22.29
N PRO A 417 14.04 20.86 23.24
CA PRO A 417 14.84 20.83 24.45
C PRO A 417 16.32 20.55 24.12
N PRO A 418 17.25 21.41 24.52
CA PRO A 418 18.68 21.18 24.32
C PRO A 418 19.19 20.07 25.24
N SER A 419 20.26 19.39 24.82
CA SER A 419 21.03 18.51 25.69
C SER A 419 21.87 19.32 26.68
N CYS A 420 21.85 18.93 27.96
CA CYS A 420 22.70 19.53 28.99
C CYS A 420 24.17 19.33 28.64
N ILE A 421 24.96 20.41 28.66
CA ILE A 421 26.40 20.36 28.32
C ILE A 421 27.19 19.49 29.32
N SER A 422 26.76 19.43 30.58
CA SER A 422 27.49 18.73 31.64
C SER A 422 27.25 17.22 31.68
N CYS A 423 26.02 16.76 31.44
CA CYS A 423 25.66 15.34 31.56
C CYS A 423 25.06 14.73 30.29
N SER A 424 24.90 15.52 29.23
CA SER A 424 24.22 15.13 27.98
C SER A 424 22.75 14.72 28.14
N GLY A 425 22.17 14.83 29.34
CA GLY A 425 20.75 14.59 29.60
C GLY A 425 19.87 15.60 28.87
N VAL A 426 18.71 15.17 28.39
CA VAL A 426 17.73 16.03 27.71
C VAL A 426 17.13 16.99 28.74
N ALA A 427 17.17 18.29 28.46
CA ALA A 427 16.55 19.27 29.34
C ALA A 427 15.02 19.19 29.30
N VAL A 428 14.36 19.43 30.41
CA VAL A 428 12.90 19.56 30.52
C VAL A 428 12.51 21.03 30.64
N SER A 429 11.22 21.32 30.54
CA SER A 429 10.72 22.66 30.83
C SER A 429 10.98 23.01 32.31
N GLY A 430 11.55 24.18 32.58
CA GLY A 430 11.87 24.62 33.94
C GLY A 430 10.65 24.61 34.88
N THR A 431 10.79 23.92 36.01
CA THR A 431 9.75 23.84 37.05
C THR A 431 9.74 25.09 37.92
N ALA A 432 8.69 25.25 38.72
CA ALA A 432 8.62 26.35 39.68
C ALA A 432 9.67 26.25 40.79
N GLU A 433 10.11 25.03 41.13
CA GLU A 433 11.14 24.86 42.18
C GLU A 433 12.54 25.26 41.73
N ALA A 434 12.81 25.36 40.42
CA ALA A 434 14.14 25.65 39.89
C ALA A 434 14.66 27.06 40.24
N ARG A 435 13.83 27.95 40.82
CA ARG A 435 14.16 29.33 41.28
C ARG A 435 14.94 30.22 40.29
N SER A 436 15.03 29.81 39.03
CA SER A 436 15.91 30.43 38.02
C SER A 436 15.16 31.21 36.94
N GLY A 437 13.87 31.47 37.12
CA GLY A 437 13.03 32.17 36.15
C GLY A 437 11.55 31.83 36.32
N LYS A 438 10.70 32.34 35.42
CA LYS A 438 9.29 31.93 35.37
C LYS A 438 9.22 30.46 34.90
N PRO A 439 8.41 29.60 35.54
CA PRO A 439 8.22 28.23 35.08
C PRO A 439 7.83 28.23 33.60
N GLY A 440 8.41 27.33 32.82
CA GLY A 440 8.12 27.25 31.38
C GLY A 440 8.94 28.15 30.47
N THR A 441 9.69 29.13 30.97
CA THR A 441 10.45 30.06 30.10
C THR A 441 11.93 29.69 29.90
N PHE A 442 12.37 28.54 30.42
CA PHE A 442 13.74 28.07 30.31
C PHE A 442 13.77 26.54 30.29
N TRP A 443 14.89 26.01 29.80
CA TRP A 443 15.20 24.58 29.81
C TRP A 443 16.02 24.23 31.05
N TRP A 444 15.65 23.14 31.72
CA TRP A 444 16.22 22.69 32.98
C TRP A 444 16.73 21.26 32.88
N CYS A 445 17.95 21.01 33.33
CA CYS A 445 18.46 19.67 33.47
C CYS A 445 18.18 19.16 34.88
N GLU A 446 17.32 18.15 35.01
CA GLU A 446 17.00 17.55 36.31
C GLU A 446 18.23 16.89 36.95
N THR A 447 19.05 16.20 36.15
CA THR A 447 20.27 15.52 36.64
C THR A 447 21.29 16.49 37.21
N CYS A 448 21.53 17.61 36.54
CA CYS A 448 22.52 18.60 36.95
C CYS A 448 21.94 19.69 37.86
N ALA A 449 20.62 19.68 38.08
CA ALA A 449 19.87 20.75 38.73
C ALA A 449 20.29 22.14 38.22
N SER A 450 20.37 22.29 36.89
CA SER A 450 20.90 23.51 36.26
C SER A 450 20.10 23.94 35.03
N ARG A 451 20.07 25.26 34.79
CA ARG A 451 19.46 25.87 33.61
C ARG A 451 20.36 25.62 32.40
N VAL A 452 19.79 25.04 31.34
CA VAL A 452 20.50 24.70 30.09
C VAL A 452 20.37 25.82 29.05
N GLY A 453 19.31 26.61 29.12
CA GLY A 453 19.11 27.75 28.22
C GLY A 453 17.70 28.33 28.33
N ASP A 454 17.41 29.33 27.51
CA ASP A 454 16.12 30.03 27.52
C ASP A 454 15.17 29.36 26.55
N ARG A 455 13.90 29.26 26.93
CA ARG A 455 12.85 28.73 26.08
C ARG A 455 12.11 29.91 25.48
N LYS A 456 12.18 30.07 24.15
CA LYS A 456 11.39 31.09 23.45
C LYS A 456 9.91 30.78 23.64
N ALA A 457 9.12 31.83 23.92
CA ALA A 457 7.66 31.72 24.02
C ALA A 457 7.10 31.16 22.70
N LEU A 458 6.04 30.35 22.81
CA LEU A 458 5.43 29.65 21.68
C LEU A 458 4.88 30.61 20.63
#